data_AF-A0A815KBK1-F1
#
_entry.id   AF-A0A815KBK1-F1
#
_cell.length_a   1.000
_cell.length_b   1.000
_cell.length_c   1.000
_cell.angle_alpha   90.00
_cell.angle_beta   90.00
_cell.angle_gamma   90.00
#
_symmetry.space_group_name_H-M   'P 1'
#
loop_
_entity.id
_entity.type
_entity.pdbx_description
1 polymer ?
#
loop_
_entity_poly.entity_id
_entity_poly.type
_entity_poly.pdbx_seq_one_letter_code
_entity_poly.pdbx_strand_id
1 'polypeptide(L)'
;MLSTGSNSHPTLIAIGDFNGDSIVDIAVVNYGTKQVGMMLGYGNETFASQTSEGISFDSRPLAMVSGDLNNDKRSEIAITYDGRDNVDIFIAYNRWPFAKEAKYSVGSSPTSVAVGDFNNDTRLDIVVANHGSNDVSVLLGYGNGSFAKETRYLVGSAPISVAVGDFNNDTRLDIAIANYYSNAVSILLGYENGSFAKETRYSLSSYPKSVAIGDFNNDTRLDIVVATTSNNAVIILLGYGNGSFAKETKYSFGSSPTSVAVGDFNNDTRLDIVIVNYGSNDVNVLLGYGNGSFAKETRYSVGSLPISVAVGDFNGDTRLDIVVANSRTNDVSVLLGYGNGSFAKETRYLVGSYPQSVAIGDFNNDTRLDIVVTNSWSNDVSVVLGYGNGSFAKETRYSVGSYPRSVAVGDFNDDTRLDIVVANWFRNDVSVLLGYDYIVFVKQIVLMIGNDSRLQSLVISDFNNDGLMDIGVVNSVTHSIGIFLGYGNISFAYQVIYSTRPYSSPCAMAVGDFNNDTLVDIIFGSCDSDKIT
;
A
#
# COMPACT_ATOMS: atom_id res chain seq x y z
N MET A 1 6.90 11.20 -16.36
CA MET A 1 5.88 10.24 -16.84
C MET A 1 6.53 9.36 -17.91
N LEU A 2 6.64 8.05 -17.68
CA LEU A 2 7.24 7.12 -18.65
C LEU A 2 6.13 6.46 -19.47
N SER A 3 5.77 7.07 -20.61
CA SER A 3 4.86 6.47 -21.58
C SER A 3 5.66 5.68 -22.62
N THR A 4 5.43 4.37 -22.70
CA THR A 4 5.95 3.49 -23.78
C THR A 4 5.14 3.61 -25.08
N GLY A 5 4.14 4.49 -25.13
CA GLY A 5 3.21 4.66 -26.23
C GLY A 5 1.73 4.63 -25.78
N SER A 6 0.82 4.76 -26.75
CA SER A 6 -0.61 4.61 -26.52
C SER A 6 -0.96 3.17 -26.11
N ASN A 7 -1.94 3.00 -25.21
CA ASN A 7 -2.37 1.71 -24.67
C ASN A 7 -1.28 0.94 -23.88
N SER A 8 -0.44 1.58 -23.07
CA SER A 8 0.66 0.90 -22.36
C SER A 8 0.22 -0.10 -21.27
N HIS A 9 -0.81 0.20 -20.49
CA HIS A 9 -1.34 -0.66 -19.42
C HIS A 9 -0.23 -1.20 -18.46
N PRO A 10 0.42 -0.35 -17.64
CA PRO A 10 1.55 -0.71 -16.77
C PRO A 10 1.13 -1.64 -15.62
N THR A 11 1.47 -2.95 -15.66
CA THR A 11 1.05 -4.10 -14.81
C THR A 11 1.81 -4.36 -13.51
N LEU A 12 3.12 -4.23 -13.52
CA LEU A 12 3.99 -4.55 -12.40
C LEU A 12 5.10 -3.52 -12.32
N ILE A 13 5.59 -3.26 -11.10
CA ILE A 13 6.65 -2.30 -10.82
C ILE A 13 7.67 -2.96 -9.90
N ALA A 14 8.93 -2.72 -10.20
CA ALA A 14 10.09 -3.15 -9.43
C ALA A 14 11.07 -1.98 -9.32
N ILE A 15 11.84 -1.98 -8.23
CA ILE A 15 12.76 -0.91 -7.86
C ILE A 15 14.14 -1.54 -7.71
N GLY A 16 15.17 -0.86 -8.16
CA GLY A 16 16.56 -1.33 -8.05
C GLY A 16 17.52 -0.36 -8.72
N ASP A 17 18.82 -0.52 -8.51
CA ASP A 17 19.82 0.23 -9.26
C ASP A 17 20.05 -0.46 -10.61
N PHE A 18 19.35 -0.08 -11.67
CA PHE A 18 19.44 -0.78 -12.97
C PHE A 18 20.63 -0.31 -13.82
N ASN A 19 21.21 0.84 -13.50
CA ASN A 19 22.30 1.43 -14.29
C ASN A 19 23.67 1.37 -13.59
N GLY A 20 23.70 1.05 -12.29
CA GLY A 20 24.89 0.85 -11.47
C GLY A 20 25.48 2.15 -10.89
N ASP A 21 24.69 3.21 -10.79
CA ASP A 21 25.11 4.50 -10.22
C ASP A 21 24.81 4.63 -8.71
N SER A 22 24.32 3.55 -8.10
CA SER A 22 23.88 3.48 -6.69
C SER A 22 22.72 4.41 -6.38
N ILE A 23 21.99 4.85 -7.41
CA ILE A 23 20.74 5.59 -7.29
C ILE A 23 19.60 4.63 -7.63
N VAL A 24 18.49 4.79 -6.93
CA VAL A 24 17.31 3.96 -7.13
C VAL A 24 16.66 4.30 -8.47
N ASP A 25 16.56 3.30 -9.34
CA ASP A 25 15.85 3.33 -10.61
C ASP A 25 14.51 2.55 -10.52
N ILE A 26 13.61 2.77 -11.48
CA ILE A 26 12.28 2.13 -11.52
C ILE A 26 12.11 1.36 -12.82
N ALA A 27 11.69 0.09 -12.73
CA ALA A 27 11.28 -0.73 -13.86
C ALA A 27 9.76 -0.96 -13.85
N VAL A 28 9.11 -0.77 -15.00
CA VAL A 28 7.66 -0.89 -15.18
C VAL A 28 7.33 -1.82 -16.34
N VAL A 29 6.52 -2.85 -16.09
CA VAL A 29 6.11 -3.83 -17.11
C VAL A 29 4.76 -3.43 -17.70
N ASN A 30 4.70 -3.15 -18.99
CA ASN A 30 3.52 -2.63 -19.68
C ASN A 30 2.83 -3.70 -20.52
N TYR A 31 1.65 -4.18 -20.10
CA TYR A 31 0.96 -5.27 -20.79
C TYR A 31 0.44 -4.91 -22.17
N GLY A 32 -0.04 -3.68 -22.35
CA GLY A 32 -0.64 -3.27 -23.60
C GLY A 32 0.38 -2.95 -24.70
N THR A 33 1.49 -2.29 -24.35
CA THR A 33 2.62 -2.10 -25.29
C THR A 33 3.59 -3.27 -25.32
N LYS A 34 3.47 -4.23 -24.39
CA LYS A 34 4.33 -5.42 -24.22
C LYS A 34 5.81 -5.10 -23.95
N GLN A 35 6.08 -3.93 -23.39
CA GLN A 35 7.42 -3.39 -23.18
C GLN A 35 7.75 -3.24 -21.69
N VAL A 36 9.04 -3.20 -21.38
CA VAL A 36 9.52 -2.79 -20.06
C VAL A 36 10.06 -1.37 -20.16
N GLY A 37 9.50 -0.48 -19.35
CA GLY A 37 9.95 0.89 -19.20
C GLY A 37 10.91 1.04 -18.03
N MET A 38 11.88 1.94 -18.13
CA MET A 38 12.88 2.21 -17.10
C MET A 38 13.01 3.70 -16.82
N MET A 39 12.90 4.12 -15.56
CA MET A 39 13.24 5.48 -15.12
C MET A 39 14.58 5.42 -14.39
N LEU A 40 15.62 6.01 -14.99
CA LEU A 40 16.94 6.12 -14.38
C LEU A 40 16.99 7.35 -13.48
N GLY A 41 17.30 7.20 -12.20
CA GLY A 41 17.45 8.30 -11.26
C GLY A 41 18.80 9.00 -11.42
N TYR A 42 18.85 10.31 -11.19
CA TYR A 42 20.11 11.08 -11.22
C TYR A 42 20.60 11.54 -9.84
N GLY A 43 19.90 11.14 -8.76
CA GLY A 43 20.30 11.47 -7.38
C GLY A 43 20.11 12.95 -7.02
N ASN A 44 19.38 13.70 -7.85
CA ASN A 44 19.04 15.11 -7.69
C ASN A 44 17.55 15.34 -7.99
N GLU A 45 16.72 14.35 -7.65
CA GLU A 45 15.25 14.38 -7.81
C GLU A 45 14.77 14.46 -9.27
N THR A 46 15.65 14.18 -10.24
CA THR A 46 15.30 14.07 -11.66
C THR A 46 15.52 12.66 -12.20
N PHE A 47 14.70 12.25 -13.17
CA PHE A 47 14.77 10.92 -13.80
C PHE A 47 14.87 11.04 -15.32
N ALA A 48 15.69 10.21 -15.95
CA ALA A 48 15.67 9.99 -17.39
C ALA A 48 14.80 8.79 -17.75
N SER A 49 13.88 8.99 -18.69
CA SER A 49 13.05 7.91 -19.21
C SER A 49 13.76 7.13 -20.31
N GLN A 50 13.80 5.82 -20.18
CA GLN A 50 14.18 4.88 -21.24
C GLN A 50 13.07 3.85 -21.44
N THR A 51 12.84 3.46 -22.69
CA THR A 51 11.84 2.44 -23.04
C THR A 51 12.53 1.34 -23.83
N SER A 52 12.28 0.08 -23.50
CA SER A 52 12.79 -1.03 -24.29
C SER A 52 12.22 -1.02 -25.71
N GLU A 53 13.09 -0.99 -26.71
CA GLU A 53 12.69 -1.31 -28.08
C GLU A 53 12.68 -2.84 -28.25
N GLY A 54 11.60 -3.38 -28.82
CA GLY A 54 11.57 -4.77 -29.31
C GLY A 54 11.35 -5.88 -28.28
N ILE A 55 11.06 -5.57 -27.01
CA ILE A 55 10.57 -6.58 -26.06
C ILE A 55 9.09 -6.83 -26.35
N SER A 56 8.71 -8.10 -26.50
CA SER A 56 7.31 -8.51 -26.70
C SER A 56 7.05 -9.78 -25.92
N PHE A 57 6.48 -9.65 -24.72
CA PHE A 57 5.78 -10.74 -24.06
C PHE A 57 4.33 -10.83 -24.58
N ASP A 58 3.79 -12.04 -24.70
CA ASP A 58 2.48 -12.31 -25.31
C ASP A 58 1.36 -12.60 -24.30
N SER A 59 1.66 -12.61 -23.01
CA SER A 59 0.73 -12.94 -21.94
C SER A 59 0.78 -11.94 -20.78
N ARG A 60 -0.21 -12.03 -19.88
CA ARG A 60 -0.41 -11.06 -18.79
C ARG A 60 0.59 -11.31 -17.66
N PRO A 61 1.44 -10.34 -17.27
CA PRO A 61 2.34 -10.50 -16.12
C PRO A 61 1.57 -10.74 -14.82
N LEU A 62 2.06 -11.62 -13.96
CA LEU A 62 1.44 -12.00 -12.68
C LEU A 62 2.24 -11.52 -11.46
N ALA A 63 3.55 -11.74 -11.46
CA ALA A 63 4.45 -11.28 -10.40
C ALA A 63 5.80 -10.83 -10.98
N MET A 64 6.45 -9.89 -10.29
CA MET A 64 7.78 -9.40 -10.64
C MET A 64 8.56 -9.13 -9.37
N VAL A 65 9.86 -9.37 -9.44
CA VAL A 65 10.83 -9.05 -8.39
C VAL A 65 12.11 -8.52 -9.05
N SER A 66 12.83 -7.65 -8.36
CA SER A 66 14.14 -7.15 -8.77
C SER A 66 15.25 -7.61 -7.82
N GLY A 67 16.47 -7.64 -8.33
CA GLY A 67 17.68 -7.92 -7.55
C GLY A 67 18.90 -8.06 -8.46
N ASP A 68 20.11 -8.02 -7.88
CA ASP A 68 21.36 -8.24 -8.61
C ASP A 68 21.55 -9.73 -8.93
N LEU A 69 20.96 -10.19 -10.04
CA LEU A 69 20.92 -11.59 -10.45
C LEU A 69 22.21 -12.00 -11.19
N ASN A 70 22.99 -11.03 -11.65
CA ASN A 70 24.24 -11.24 -12.37
C ASN A 70 25.50 -10.84 -11.60
N ASN A 71 25.35 -10.38 -10.35
CA ASN A 71 26.42 -9.93 -9.46
C ASN A 71 27.31 -8.82 -10.06
N ASP A 72 26.74 -7.92 -10.87
CA ASP A 72 27.41 -6.76 -11.44
C ASP A 72 27.09 -5.45 -10.70
N LYS A 73 26.39 -5.56 -9.56
CA LYS A 73 25.85 -4.48 -8.72
C LYS A 73 24.70 -3.72 -9.36
N ARG A 74 24.14 -4.21 -10.46
CA ARG A 74 22.90 -3.71 -11.03
C ARG A 74 21.79 -4.67 -10.76
N SER A 75 20.60 -4.13 -10.59
CA SER A 75 19.40 -4.92 -10.51
C SER A 75 19.00 -5.42 -11.89
N GLU A 76 18.46 -6.63 -11.89
CA GLU A 76 17.66 -7.21 -12.95
C GLU A 76 16.22 -7.35 -12.48
N ILE A 77 15.34 -7.80 -13.38
CA ILE A 77 13.98 -8.17 -13.04
C ILE A 77 13.67 -9.60 -13.48
N ALA A 78 12.92 -10.31 -12.64
CA ALA A 78 12.34 -11.61 -12.94
C ALA A 78 10.81 -11.50 -12.96
N ILE A 79 10.17 -12.01 -14.01
CA ILE A 79 8.72 -11.87 -14.24
C ILE A 79 8.07 -13.22 -14.51
N THR A 80 6.93 -13.47 -13.89
CA THR A 80 6.05 -14.60 -14.23
C THR A 80 4.80 -14.10 -14.97
N TYR A 81 4.20 -14.97 -15.79
CA TYR A 81 3.06 -14.60 -16.61
C TYR A 81 1.95 -15.65 -16.57
N ASP A 82 0.74 -15.17 -16.84
CA ASP A 82 -0.45 -15.97 -17.01
C ASP A 82 -0.33 -16.86 -18.25
N GLY A 83 -0.75 -18.12 -18.15
CA GLY A 83 -0.70 -19.09 -19.25
C GLY A 83 0.71 -19.47 -19.74
N ARG A 84 1.77 -19.10 -19.03
CA ARG A 84 3.17 -19.43 -19.33
C ARG A 84 3.81 -20.15 -18.16
N ASP A 85 4.51 -21.26 -18.43
CA ASP A 85 5.18 -22.06 -17.41
C ASP A 85 6.68 -21.71 -17.35
N ASN A 86 6.99 -20.41 -17.29
CA ASN A 86 8.36 -19.89 -17.21
C ASN A 86 8.43 -18.60 -16.37
N VAL A 87 9.63 -18.33 -15.85
CA VAL A 87 10.05 -17.03 -15.35
C VAL A 87 11.00 -16.40 -16.38
N ASP A 88 10.72 -15.16 -16.76
CA ASP A 88 11.53 -14.38 -17.69
C ASP A 88 12.42 -13.41 -16.93
N ILE A 89 13.71 -13.43 -17.23
CA ILE A 89 14.74 -12.57 -16.62
C ILE A 89 15.16 -11.52 -17.64
N PHE A 90 15.16 -10.27 -17.22
CA PHE A 90 15.59 -9.14 -18.03
C PHE A 90 16.84 -8.50 -17.43
N ILE A 91 17.92 -8.49 -18.22
CA ILE A 91 19.23 -7.97 -17.82
C ILE A 91 19.37 -6.50 -18.20
N ALA A 92 19.76 -5.66 -17.24
CA ALA A 92 19.99 -4.23 -17.46
C ALA A 92 21.40 -3.96 -18.00
N TYR A 93 21.57 -2.95 -18.85
CA TYR A 93 22.87 -2.58 -19.43
C TYR A 93 23.09 -1.07 -19.34
N ASN A 94 24.01 -0.59 -18.49
CA ASN A 94 24.59 0.78 -18.43
C ASN A 94 23.68 1.97 -18.80
N ARG A 95 23.36 2.14 -20.09
CA ARG A 95 22.61 3.27 -20.68
C ARG A 95 21.56 2.85 -21.71
N TRP A 96 21.33 1.56 -21.87
CA TRP A 96 20.39 0.99 -22.83
C TRP A 96 19.29 0.25 -22.06
N PRO A 97 18.06 0.23 -22.58
CA PRO A 97 16.99 -0.56 -21.97
C PRO A 97 17.34 -2.06 -21.97
N PHE A 98 16.64 -2.85 -21.14
CA PHE A 98 16.83 -4.31 -21.02
C PHE A 98 17.07 -4.97 -22.38
N ALA A 99 18.29 -5.46 -22.63
CA ALA A 99 18.68 -5.86 -23.98
C ALA A 99 18.46 -7.35 -24.26
N LYS A 100 18.09 -8.15 -23.24
CA LYS A 100 17.91 -9.60 -23.39
C LYS A 100 16.91 -10.20 -22.39
N GLU A 101 15.88 -10.85 -22.92
CA GLU A 101 14.96 -11.74 -22.20
C GLU A 101 15.58 -13.15 -22.14
N ALA A 102 15.79 -13.69 -20.95
CA ALA A 102 16.18 -15.08 -20.73
C ALA A 102 15.02 -15.84 -20.06
N LYS A 103 14.60 -16.96 -20.64
CA LYS A 103 13.43 -17.73 -20.16
C LYS A 103 13.87 -18.98 -19.44
N TYR A 104 13.35 -19.18 -18.23
CA TYR A 104 13.60 -20.38 -17.45
C TYR A 104 12.28 -21.09 -17.16
N SER A 105 12.18 -22.36 -17.54
CA SER A 105 10.98 -23.16 -17.27
C SER A 105 10.75 -23.34 -15.78
N VAL A 106 9.48 -23.19 -15.36
CA VAL A 106 9.02 -23.42 -13.99
C VAL A 106 7.82 -24.38 -13.97
N GLY A 107 7.22 -24.61 -12.80
CA GLY A 107 5.93 -25.30 -12.68
C GLY A 107 4.79 -24.59 -13.39
N SER A 108 3.62 -25.23 -13.41
CA SER A 108 2.51 -24.73 -14.21
C SER A 108 1.74 -23.61 -13.52
N SER A 109 1.34 -22.59 -14.30
CA SER A 109 0.64 -21.39 -13.81
C SER A 109 1.38 -20.69 -12.63
N PRO A 110 2.59 -20.14 -12.86
CA PRO A 110 3.36 -19.45 -11.84
C PRO A 110 2.67 -18.14 -11.39
N THR A 111 2.41 -17.98 -10.09
CA THR A 111 1.60 -16.89 -9.52
C THR A 111 2.36 -15.92 -8.65
N SER A 112 3.48 -16.34 -8.06
CA SER A 112 4.29 -15.52 -7.15
C SER A 112 5.76 -15.84 -7.35
N VAL A 113 6.63 -14.85 -7.18
CA VAL A 113 8.09 -14.98 -7.29
C VAL A 113 8.75 -14.19 -6.17
N ALA A 114 9.84 -14.73 -5.62
CA ALA A 114 10.75 -14.04 -4.71
C ALA A 114 12.20 -14.38 -5.04
N VAL A 115 13.13 -13.53 -4.58
CA VAL A 115 14.58 -13.74 -4.69
C VAL A 115 15.20 -13.81 -3.31
N GLY A 116 16.31 -14.51 -3.22
CA GLY A 116 17.12 -14.64 -2.01
C GLY A 116 18.35 -15.48 -2.29
N ASP A 117 19.38 -15.38 -1.46
CA ASP A 117 20.52 -16.28 -1.50
C ASP A 117 20.16 -17.52 -0.67
N PHE A 118 19.70 -18.60 -1.33
CA PHE A 118 19.22 -19.80 -0.63
C PHE A 118 20.35 -20.77 -0.28
N ASN A 119 21.54 -20.59 -0.85
CA ASN A 119 22.71 -21.45 -0.63
C ASN A 119 23.91 -20.71 0.01
N ASN A 120 23.71 -19.45 0.43
CA ASN A 120 24.73 -18.57 1.01
C ASN A 120 26.00 -18.43 0.14
N ASP A 121 25.85 -18.46 -1.19
CA ASP A 121 26.96 -18.30 -2.14
C ASP A 121 27.16 -16.86 -2.64
N THR A 122 26.43 -15.91 -2.04
CA THR A 122 26.36 -14.47 -2.33
C THR A 122 25.72 -14.11 -3.66
N ARG A 123 25.01 -15.05 -4.29
CA ARG A 123 24.29 -14.84 -5.55
C ARG A 123 22.81 -15.00 -5.29
N LEU A 124 22.01 -14.17 -5.94
CA LEU A 124 20.58 -14.28 -5.82
C LEU A 124 20.04 -15.47 -6.63
N ASP A 125 19.22 -16.25 -5.95
CA ASP A 125 18.43 -17.33 -6.49
C ASP A 125 16.96 -16.88 -6.63
N ILE A 126 16.15 -17.71 -7.28
CA ILE A 126 14.73 -17.43 -7.53
C ILE A 126 13.87 -18.56 -6.97
N VAL A 127 12.79 -18.21 -6.26
CA VAL A 127 11.69 -19.13 -5.94
C VAL A 127 10.39 -18.67 -6.61
N VAL A 128 9.67 -19.61 -7.21
CA VAL A 128 8.38 -19.36 -7.89
C VAL A 128 7.30 -20.28 -7.33
N ALA A 129 6.15 -19.73 -6.94
CA ALA A 129 4.98 -20.50 -6.59
C ALA A 129 4.15 -20.86 -7.84
N ASN A 130 3.85 -22.14 -8.02
CA ASN A 130 3.17 -22.64 -9.21
C ASN A 130 1.78 -23.15 -8.87
N HIS A 131 0.76 -22.33 -9.12
CA HIS A 131 -0.62 -22.59 -8.75
C HIS A 131 -1.16 -23.87 -9.41
N GLY A 132 -0.80 -24.12 -10.66
CA GLY A 132 -1.33 -25.24 -11.45
C GLY A 132 -0.71 -26.59 -11.08
N SER A 133 0.59 -26.62 -10.76
CA SER A 133 1.31 -27.85 -10.41
C SER A 133 1.33 -28.16 -8.92
N ASN A 134 0.89 -27.23 -8.06
CA ASN A 134 0.92 -27.35 -6.60
C ASN A 134 2.34 -27.59 -6.05
N ASP A 135 3.30 -26.89 -6.63
CA ASP A 135 4.71 -26.92 -6.23
C ASP A 135 5.29 -25.50 -6.20
N VAL A 136 6.50 -25.39 -5.65
CA VAL A 136 7.38 -24.24 -5.85
C VAL A 136 8.60 -24.67 -6.65
N SER A 137 9.02 -23.84 -7.60
CA SER A 137 10.27 -24.02 -8.36
C SER A 137 11.36 -23.15 -7.75
N VAL A 138 12.53 -23.73 -7.46
CA VAL A 138 13.73 -23.01 -7.01
C VAL A 138 14.80 -23.09 -8.10
N LEU A 139 15.37 -21.96 -8.47
CA LEU A 139 16.39 -21.81 -9.50
C LEU A 139 17.61 -21.13 -8.88
N LEU A 140 18.71 -21.88 -8.75
CA LEU A 140 19.94 -21.33 -8.17
C LEU A 140 20.70 -20.47 -9.19
N GLY A 141 21.14 -19.29 -8.78
CA GLY A 141 21.83 -18.30 -9.59
C GLY A 141 23.32 -18.62 -9.76
N TYR A 142 23.82 -18.53 -10.99
CA TYR A 142 25.26 -18.62 -11.23
C TYR A 142 26.00 -17.30 -11.03
N GLY A 143 25.29 -16.20 -10.77
CA GLY A 143 25.87 -14.86 -10.58
C GLY A 143 26.43 -14.28 -11.88
N ASN A 144 25.80 -14.60 -13.02
CA ASN A 144 26.10 -14.04 -14.33
C ASN A 144 24.81 -13.80 -15.15
N GLY A 145 23.66 -13.75 -14.47
CA GLY A 145 22.33 -13.63 -15.06
C GLY A 145 21.78 -14.96 -15.59
N SER A 146 22.49 -16.07 -15.41
CA SER A 146 21.99 -17.40 -15.72
C SER A 146 21.73 -18.25 -14.48
N PHE A 147 20.75 -19.14 -14.60
CA PHE A 147 20.27 -19.99 -13.51
C PHE A 147 20.42 -21.48 -13.82
N ALA A 148 20.56 -22.27 -12.75
CA ALA A 148 20.43 -23.70 -12.79
C ALA A 148 19.02 -24.12 -13.25
N LYS A 149 18.88 -25.37 -13.67
CA LYS A 149 17.56 -25.95 -13.93
C LYS A 149 16.76 -25.96 -12.62
N GLU A 150 15.48 -25.65 -12.73
CA GLU A 150 14.56 -25.66 -11.58
C GLU A 150 14.61 -26.99 -10.80
N THR A 151 14.56 -26.85 -9.47
CA THR A 151 14.23 -27.93 -8.55
C THR A 151 12.85 -27.66 -7.98
N ARG A 152 11.95 -28.66 -8.00
CA ARG A 152 10.56 -28.49 -7.58
C ARG A 152 10.29 -29.13 -6.23
N TYR A 153 9.56 -28.41 -5.38
CA TYR A 153 9.12 -28.88 -4.06
C TYR A 153 7.60 -28.85 -3.98
N LEU A 154 6.98 -29.99 -3.67
CA LEU A 154 5.54 -30.10 -3.52
C LEU A 154 5.06 -29.32 -2.29
N VAL A 155 3.98 -28.56 -2.45
CA VAL A 155 3.34 -27.79 -1.39
C VAL A 155 1.83 -28.06 -1.34
N GLY A 156 1.08 -27.26 -0.57
CA GLY A 156 -0.38 -27.30 -0.58
C GLY A 156 -1.00 -26.95 -1.94
N SER A 157 -2.30 -27.18 -2.08
CA SER A 157 -2.98 -26.94 -3.34
C SER A 157 -3.20 -25.44 -3.60
N ALA A 158 -2.98 -25.04 -4.87
CA ALA A 158 -3.01 -23.67 -5.35
C ALA A 158 -2.16 -22.72 -4.49
N PRO A 159 -0.82 -22.86 -4.51
CA PRO A 159 0.05 -21.87 -3.92
C PRO A 159 -0.09 -20.55 -4.68
N ILE A 160 -0.26 -19.44 -3.96
CA ILE A 160 -0.55 -18.12 -4.54
C ILE A 160 0.31 -16.98 -4.00
N SER A 161 1.02 -17.20 -2.90
CA SER A 161 1.90 -16.20 -2.30
C SER A 161 3.09 -16.90 -1.68
N VAL A 162 4.28 -16.37 -1.93
CA VAL A 162 5.53 -16.82 -1.31
C VAL A 162 6.12 -15.69 -0.48
N ALA A 163 6.69 -16.01 0.68
CA ALA A 163 7.55 -15.13 1.47
C ALA A 163 8.80 -15.91 1.88
N VAL A 164 9.91 -15.19 2.04
CA VAL A 164 11.23 -15.77 2.30
C VAL A 164 11.83 -15.10 3.53
N GLY A 165 12.34 -15.89 4.47
CA GLY A 165 12.95 -15.40 5.71
C GLY A 165 13.54 -16.54 6.52
N ASP A 166 14.36 -16.23 7.52
CA ASP A 166 14.96 -17.24 8.42
C ASP A 166 14.00 -17.53 9.59
N PHE A 167 13.19 -18.59 9.49
CA PHE A 167 12.19 -18.92 10.51
C PHE A 167 12.77 -19.75 11.67
N ASN A 168 14.01 -20.24 11.54
CA ASN A 168 14.65 -21.11 12.51
C ASN A 168 15.96 -20.55 13.11
N ASN A 169 16.31 -19.30 12.75
CA ASN A 169 17.51 -18.57 13.16
C ASN A 169 18.82 -19.31 12.81
N ASP A 170 18.86 -20.05 11.71
CA ASP A 170 20.05 -20.76 11.25
C ASP A 170 20.86 -20.01 10.18
N THR A 171 20.49 -18.76 9.89
CA THR A 171 21.06 -17.85 8.89
C THR A 171 20.88 -18.30 7.44
N ARG A 172 19.93 -19.21 7.19
CA ARG A 172 19.54 -19.63 5.84
C ARG A 172 18.11 -19.20 5.59
N LEU A 173 17.85 -18.87 4.35
CA LEU A 173 16.52 -18.46 3.95
C LEU A 173 15.60 -19.67 3.82
N ASP A 174 14.48 -19.62 4.53
CA ASP A 174 13.36 -20.55 4.44
C ASP A 174 12.24 -19.96 3.59
N ILE A 175 11.23 -20.77 3.24
CA ILE A 175 10.10 -20.36 2.40
C ILE A 175 8.77 -20.61 3.13
N ALA A 176 7.92 -19.58 3.19
CA ALA A 176 6.52 -19.67 3.59
C ALA A 176 5.59 -19.49 2.39
N ILE A 177 4.60 -20.37 2.24
CA ILE A 177 3.69 -20.40 1.08
C ILE A 177 2.23 -20.39 1.53
N ALA A 178 1.45 -19.43 1.06
CA ALA A 178 -0.01 -19.44 1.18
C ALA A 178 -0.63 -20.37 0.12
N ASN A 179 -1.34 -21.40 0.56
CA ASN A 179 -1.99 -22.38 -0.31
C ASN A 179 -3.52 -22.21 -0.24
N TYR A 180 -4.08 -21.60 -1.29
CA TYR A 180 -5.47 -21.16 -1.31
C TYR A 180 -6.45 -22.33 -1.11
N TYR A 181 -6.36 -23.39 -1.93
CA TYR A 181 -7.36 -24.48 -1.91
C TYR A 181 -7.15 -25.50 -0.79
N SER A 182 -5.98 -25.52 -0.15
CA SER A 182 -5.72 -26.40 1.00
C SER A 182 -5.97 -25.71 2.34
N ASN A 183 -6.38 -24.44 2.35
CA ASN A 183 -6.58 -23.63 3.54
C ASN A 183 -5.36 -23.73 4.47
N ALA A 184 -4.15 -23.51 3.95
CA ALA A 184 -2.95 -23.78 4.71
C ALA A 184 -1.78 -22.88 4.34
N VAL A 185 -0.87 -22.68 5.29
CA VAL A 185 0.49 -22.21 5.01
C VAL A 185 1.45 -23.40 5.01
N SER A 186 2.30 -23.51 4.00
CA SER A 186 3.41 -24.49 3.97
C SER A 186 4.72 -23.78 4.29
N ILE A 187 5.55 -24.40 5.14
CA ILE A 187 6.89 -23.91 5.50
C ILE A 187 7.93 -24.91 5.01
N LEU A 188 8.92 -24.46 4.26
CA LEU A 188 10.03 -25.25 3.75
C LEU A 188 11.33 -24.67 4.31
N LEU A 189 12.02 -25.45 5.14
CA LEU A 189 13.29 -25.02 5.73
C LEU A 189 14.44 -25.20 4.73
N GLY A 190 15.31 -24.19 4.64
CA GLY A 190 16.47 -24.17 3.76
C GLY A 190 17.63 -25.02 4.25
N TYR A 191 18.37 -25.61 3.32
CA TYR A 191 19.65 -26.27 3.56
C TYR A 191 20.77 -25.52 2.87
N GLU A 192 21.99 -25.68 3.39
CA GLU A 192 23.22 -25.00 2.93
C GLU A 192 23.49 -25.12 1.42
N ASN A 193 23.01 -26.17 0.76
CA ASN A 193 23.21 -26.37 -0.67
C ASN A 193 22.12 -25.73 -1.56
N GLY A 194 21.22 -24.91 -1.00
CA GLY A 194 20.08 -24.32 -1.70
C GLY A 194 18.92 -25.28 -1.92
N SER A 195 18.96 -26.47 -1.30
CA SER A 195 17.81 -27.39 -1.28
C SER A 195 16.91 -27.15 -0.07
N PHE A 196 15.67 -27.62 -0.15
CA PHE A 196 14.68 -27.41 0.90
C PHE A 196 14.18 -28.71 1.51
N ALA A 197 13.86 -28.65 2.80
CA ALA A 197 13.14 -29.71 3.49
C ALA A 197 11.75 -29.90 2.89
N LYS A 198 11.16 -31.09 3.15
CA LYS A 198 9.76 -31.32 2.86
C LYS A 198 8.89 -30.32 3.65
N GLU A 199 7.80 -29.87 3.05
CA GLU A 199 6.88 -28.94 3.69
C GLU A 199 6.43 -29.40 5.09
N THR A 200 6.38 -28.44 6.01
CA THR A 200 5.56 -28.51 7.22
C THR A 200 4.32 -27.65 6.99
N ARG A 201 3.13 -28.26 7.09
CA ARG A 201 1.87 -27.60 6.75
C ARG A 201 1.09 -27.18 8.00
N TYR A 202 0.66 -25.93 8.03
CA TYR A 202 -0.19 -25.33 9.05
C TYR A 202 -1.58 -25.10 8.48
N SER A 203 -2.56 -25.88 8.91
CA SER A 203 -3.96 -25.71 8.51
C SER A 203 -4.57 -24.45 9.13
N LEU A 204 -5.31 -23.70 8.31
CA LEU A 204 -6.01 -22.49 8.66
C LEU A 204 -7.53 -22.70 8.64
N SER A 205 -8.26 -21.82 9.31
CA SER A 205 -9.73 -21.80 9.33
C SER A 205 -10.38 -21.02 8.16
N SER A 206 -9.59 -20.48 7.22
CA SER A 206 -10.09 -19.71 6.07
C SER A 206 -9.09 -19.77 4.90
N TYR A 207 -9.53 -19.35 3.72
CA TYR A 207 -8.73 -19.36 2.49
C TYR A 207 -7.66 -18.25 2.57
N PRO A 208 -6.36 -18.61 2.63
CA PRO A 208 -5.30 -17.62 2.65
C PRO A 208 -5.18 -16.96 1.28
N LYS A 209 -5.00 -15.64 1.24
CA LYS A 209 -4.84 -14.85 0.00
C LYS A 209 -3.40 -14.36 -0.19
N SER A 210 -2.75 -14.02 0.93
CA SER A 210 -1.41 -13.46 0.96
C SER A 210 -0.76 -13.88 2.26
N VAL A 211 0.56 -14.02 2.23
CA VAL A 211 1.40 -14.22 3.42
C VAL A 211 2.37 -13.04 3.53
N ALA A 212 2.58 -12.56 4.74
CA ALA A 212 3.66 -11.64 5.09
C ALA A 212 4.35 -12.13 6.36
N ILE A 213 5.59 -11.69 6.56
CA ILE A 213 6.43 -12.08 7.67
C ILE A 213 6.95 -10.85 8.41
N GLY A 214 7.16 -10.97 9.71
CA GLY A 214 7.65 -9.90 10.55
C GLY A 214 7.59 -10.31 12.02
N ASP A 215 8.21 -9.55 12.91
CA ASP A 215 8.08 -9.75 14.35
C ASP A 215 6.83 -8.98 14.83
N PHE A 216 5.71 -9.68 15.09
CA PHE A 216 4.44 -9.04 15.48
C PHE A 216 4.24 -9.02 16.99
N ASN A 217 5.15 -9.61 17.77
CA ASN A 217 5.06 -9.70 19.22
C ASN A 217 6.29 -9.15 19.96
N ASN A 218 7.26 -8.58 19.22
CA ASN A 218 8.53 -8.03 19.69
C ASN A 218 9.42 -9.08 20.40
N ASP A 219 9.40 -10.34 19.96
CA ASP A 219 10.23 -11.43 20.51
C ASP A 219 11.47 -11.74 19.67
N THR A 220 11.74 -10.95 18.63
CA THR A 220 12.85 -11.05 17.66
C THR A 220 12.81 -12.28 16.76
N ARG A 221 11.66 -12.96 16.67
CA ARG A 221 11.46 -14.09 15.77
C ARG A 221 10.45 -13.72 14.69
N LEU A 222 10.64 -14.32 13.51
CA LEU A 222 9.70 -14.11 12.42
C LEU A 222 8.39 -14.85 12.69
N ASP A 223 7.32 -14.07 12.77
CA ASP A 223 5.93 -14.50 12.75
C ASP A 223 5.36 -14.44 11.33
N ILE A 224 4.17 -15.01 11.14
CA ILE A 224 3.44 -15.00 9.88
C ILE A 224 2.07 -14.34 10.06
N VAL A 225 1.75 -13.38 9.18
CA VAL A 225 0.42 -12.81 9.01
C VAL A 225 -0.20 -13.30 7.70
N VAL A 226 -1.50 -13.62 7.75
CA VAL A 226 -2.26 -14.13 6.61
C VAL A 226 -3.56 -13.36 6.47
N ALA A 227 -3.75 -12.74 5.30
CA ALA A 227 -5.03 -12.15 4.91
C ALA A 227 -5.94 -13.23 4.29
N THR A 228 -7.25 -13.21 4.60
CA THR A 228 -8.20 -14.27 4.17
C THR A 228 -9.44 -13.74 3.47
N THR A 229 -9.99 -14.48 2.50
CA THR A 229 -11.07 -14.01 1.62
C THR A 229 -12.50 -14.28 2.10
N SER A 230 -12.73 -15.28 2.96
CA SER A 230 -14.10 -15.75 3.23
C SER A 230 -14.71 -15.29 4.56
N ASN A 231 -13.90 -14.78 5.48
CA ASN A 231 -14.35 -14.42 6.83
C ASN A 231 -13.99 -12.99 7.24
N ASN A 232 -13.55 -12.14 6.30
CA ASN A 232 -13.04 -10.79 6.57
C ASN A 232 -12.08 -10.81 7.77
N ALA A 233 -11.09 -11.71 7.71
CA ALA A 233 -10.26 -12.04 8.85
C ALA A 233 -8.77 -11.98 8.51
N VAL A 234 -7.99 -11.61 9.52
CA VAL A 234 -6.54 -11.80 9.53
C VAL A 234 -6.23 -12.94 10.49
N ILE A 235 -5.31 -13.80 10.07
CA ILE A 235 -4.78 -14.88 10.88
C ILE A 235 -3.31 -14.58 11.18
N ILE A 236 -2.93 -14.75 12.45
CA ILE A 236 -1.55 -14.63 12.92
C ILE A 236 -1.06 -16.00 13.38
N LEU A 237 0.13 -16.39 12.94
CA LEU A 237 0.87 -17.57 13.35
C LEU A 237 2.20 -17.10 13.98
N LEU A 238 2.31 -17.18 15.30
CA LEU A 238 3.52 -16.74 15.99
C LEU A 238 4.65 -17.77 15.83
N GLY A 239 5.85 -17.32 15.49
CA GLY A 239 7.04 -18.15 15.28
C GLY A 239 7.72 -18.51 16.60
N TYR A 240 8.15 -19.76 16.74
CA TYR A 240 8.97 -20.19 17.88
C TYR A 240 10.48 -20.02 17.62
N GLY A 241 10.87 -19.56 16.43
CA GLY A 241 12.28 -19.34 16.05
C GLY A 241 13.06 -20.63 15.83
N ASN A 242 12.38 -21.75 15.59
CA ASN A 242 12.96 -23.06 15.26
C ASN A 242 12.31 -23.66 13.99
N GLY A 243 11.66 -22.83 13.17
CA GLY A 243 10.89 -23.25 12.00
C GLY A 243 9.47 -23.74 12.31
N SER A 244 9.07 -23.77 13.59
CA SER A 244 7.70 -24.11 14.00
C SER A 244 6.88 -22.90 14.45
N PHE A 245 5.56 -22.98 14.26
CA PHE A 245 4.62 -21.90 14.56
C PHE A 245 3.53 -22.32 15.54
N ALA A 246 3.05 -21.35 16.31
CA ALA A 246 1.87 -21.49 17.15
C ALA A 246 0.62 -21.77 16.30
N LYS A 247 -0.43 -22.25 16.98
CA LYS A 247 -1.74 -22.39 16.35
C LYS A 247 -2.25 -21.02 15.90
N GLU A 248 -2.98 -20.99 14.79
CA GLU A 248 -3.59 -19.75 14.29
C GLU A 248 -4.39 -19.02 15.37
N THR A 249 -4.14 -17.72 15.47
CA THR A 249 -5.02 -16.78 16.15
C THR A 249 -5.75 -15.99 15.08
N LYS A 250 -7.08 -16.08 15.09
CA LYS A 250 -7.94 -15.46 14.08
C LYS A 250 -8.62 -14.22 14.65
N TYR A 251 -8.47 -13.11 13.95
CA TYR A 251 -9.22 -11.88 14.19
C TYR A 251 -10.22 -11.72 13.05
N SER A 252 -11.51 -11.87 13.37
CA SER A 252 -12.59 -11.69 12.40
C SER A 252 -13.14 -10.29 12.55
N PHE A 253 -13.19 -9.55 11.45
CA PHE A 253 -13.70 -8.19 11.43
C PHE A 253 -15.18 -8.19 10.99
N GLY A 254 -15.84 -7.03 10.96
CA GLY A 254 -17.25 -6.94 10.60
C GLY A 254 -17.54 -7.32 9.15
N SER A 255 -18.69 -6.88 8.61
CA SER A 255 -19.04 -7.19 7.22
C SER A 255 -18.38 -6.20 6.27
N SER A 256 -17.50 -6.69 5.38
CA SER A 256 -16.81 -5.88 4.37
C SER A 256 -16.03 -4.70 4.96
N PRO A 257 -14.92 -4.96 5.68
CA PRO A 257 -14.07 -3.88 6.19
C PRO A 257 -13.51 -3.04 5.04
N THR A 258 -13.51 -1.72 5.19
CA THR A 258 -13.12 -0.76 4.14
C THR A 258 -12.01 0.20 4.53
N SER A 259 -11.81 0.46 5.81
CA SER A 259 -10.79 1.39 6.29
C SER A 259 -10.31 1.00 7.69
N VAL A 260 -9.06 1.31 8.00
CA VAL A 260 -8.42 1.02 9.28
C VAL A 260 -7.68 2.26 9.78
N ALA A 261 -7.74 2.50 11.09
CA ALA A 261 -6.90 3.46 11.79
C ALA A 261 -6.22 2.77 12.98
N VAL A 262 -5.04 3.26 13.34
CA VAL A 262 -4.22 2.72 14.43
C VAL A 262 -3.92 3.87 15.38
N GLY A 263 -3.94 3.60 16.68
CA GLY A 263 -3.65 4.58 17.73
C GLY A 263 -3.72 3.93 19.10
N ASP A 264 -3.33 4.65 20.14
CA ASP A 264 -3.53 4.22 21.53
C ASP A 264 -4.88 4.78 22.01
N PHE A 265 -5.94 3.97 21.97
CA PHE A 265 -7.29 4.43 22.33
C PHE A 265 -7.58 4.26 23.83
N ASN A 266 -6.65 3.66 24.57
CA ASN A 266 -6.82 3.32 25.98
C ASN A 266 -5.69 3.84 26.91
N ASN A 267 -4.72 4.58 26.35
CA ASN A 267 -3.57 5.17 27.01
C ASN A 267 -2.64 4.16 27.71
N ASP A 268 -2.52 2.93 27.20
CA ASP A 268 -1.60 1.91 27.71
C ASP A 268 -0.28 1.81 26.94
N THR A 269 -0.04 2.73 26.00
CA THR A 269 1.14 2.84 25.12
C THR A 269 1.28 1.70 24.11
N ARG A 270 0.23 0.91 23.91
CA ARG A 270 0.19 -0.15 22.90
C ARG A 270 -0.71 0.27 21.75
N LEU A 271 -0.38 -0.22 20.56
CA LEU A 271 -1.17 0.06 19.38
C LEU A 271 -2.46 -0.74 19.40
N ASP A 272 -3.57 -0.02 19.34
CA ASP A 272 -4.91 -0.51 19.15
C ASP A 272 -5.36 -0.27 17.69
N ILE A 273 -6.44 -0.93 17.27
CA ILE A 273 -6.94 -0.86 15.89
C ILE A 273 -8.42 -0.46 15.87
N VAL A 274 -8.77 0.47 14.98
CA VAL A 274 -10.15 0.80 14.59
C VAL A 274 -10.39 0.34 13.15
N ILE A 275 -11.48 -0.37 12.91
CA ILE A 275 -11.84 -0.89 11.58
C ILE A 275 -13.24 -0.43 11.22
N VAL A 276 -13.39 0.20 10.05
CA VAL A 276 -14.67 0.59 9.48
C VAL A 276 -15.24 -0.55 8.67
N ASN A 277 -16.50 -0.91 8.92
CA ASN A 277 -17.19 -1.99 8.20
C ASN A 277 -18.36 -1.45 7.39
N TYR A 278 -18.18 -1.40 6.08
CA TYR A 278 -19.17 -0.90 5.13
C TYR A 278 -20.48 -1.70 5.16
N GLY A 279 -20.39 -3.03 5.28
CA GLY A 279 -21.54 -3.92 5.21
C GLY A 279 -22.40 -3.94 6.48
N SER A 280 -21.82 -3.65 7.65
CA SER A 280 -22.52 -3.64 8.94
C SER A 280 -22.87 -2.24 9.47
N ASN A 281 -22.39 -1.17 8.83
CA ASN A 281 -22.57 0.22 9.28
C ASN A 281 -22.07 0.45 10.71
N ASP A 282 -20.91 -0.13 11.03
CA ASP A 282 -20.27 -0.02 12.33
C ASP A 282 -18.75 0.21 12.20
N VAL A 283 -18.15 0.68 13.28
CA VAL A 283 -16.72 0.62 13.52
C VAL A 283 -16.42 -0.37 14.63
N ASN A 284 -15.38 -1.17 14.45
CA ASN A 284 -14.88 -2.11 15.44
C ASN A 284 -13.58 -1.56 16.05
N VAL A 285 -13.47 -1.59 17.37
CA VAL A 285 -12.27 -1.21 18.13
C VAL A 285 -11.67 -2.47 18.75
N LEU A 286 -10.38 -2.71 18.52
CA LEU A 286 -9.62 -3.86 19.02
C LEU A 286 -8.43 -3.34 19.82
N LEU A 287 -8.39 -3.62 21.13
CA LEU A 287 -7.29 -3.18 21.99
C LEU A 287 -6.12 -4.15 21.91
N GLY A 288 -4.90 -3.66 21.73
CA GLY A 288 -3.68 -4.46 21.62
C GLY A 288 -3.13 -4.85 22.99
N TYR A 289 -2.77 -6.12 23.17
CA TYR A 289 -2.08 -6.58 24.38
C TYR A 289 -0.55 -6.42 24.31
N GLY A 290 0.00 -6.00 23.17
CA GLY A 290 1.43 -5.77 22.98
C GLY A 290 2.27 -7.05 22.79
N ASN A 291 1.61 -8.21 22.66
CA ASN A 291 2.23 -9.52 22.42
C ASN A 291 1.74 -10.13 21.09
N GLY A 292 1.37 -9.28 20.13
CA GLY A 292 0.77 -9.68 18.85
C GLY A 292 -0.69 -10.15 18.93
N SER A 293 -1.33 -10.02 20.11
CA SER A 293 -2.75 -10.35 20.27
C SER A 293 -3.63 -9.15 20.61
N PHE A 294 -4.91 -9.24 20.22
CA PHE A 294 -5.92 -8.20 20.45
C PHE A 294 -7.06 -8.70 21.33
N ALA A 295 -7.64 -7.80 22.10
CA ALA A 295 -8.88 -7.99 22.81
C ALA A 295 -10.04 -8.25 21.82
N LYS A 296 -11.14 -8.79 22.35
CA LYS A 296 -12.38 -8.94 21.57
C LYS A 296 -12.86 -7.57 21.10
N GLU A 297 -13.38 -7.51 19.88
CA GLU A 297 -13.83 -6.26 19.29
C GLU A 297 -15.01 -5.65 20.06
N THR A 298 -14.97 -4.32 20.22
CA THR A 298 -16.11 -3.51 20.65
C THR A 298 -16.68 -2.78 19.44
N ARG A 299 -18.00 -2.78 19.27
CA ARG A 299 -18.66 -2.24 18.08
C ARG A 299 -19.45 -0.98 18.38
N TYR A 300 -19.33 0.00 17.48
CA TYR A 300 -20.08 1.25 17.55
C TYR A 300 -20.80 1.50 16.23
N SER A 301 -22.12 1.68 16.29
CA SER A 301 -22.92 2.01 15.12
C SER A 301 -22.62 3.43 14.63
N VAL A 302 -22.51 3.58 13.31
CA VAL A 302 -22.28 4.86 12.64
C VAL A 302 -23.34 5.13 11.56
N GLY A 303 -23.17 6.19 10.78
CA GLY A 303 -23.93 6.45 9.56
C GLY A 303 -23.88 5.31 8.54
N SER A 304 -24.72 5.41 7.50
CA SER A 304 -24.86 4.31 6.53
C SER A 304 -23.78 4.33 5.45
N LEU A 305 -23.27 3.14 5.11
CA LEU A 305 -22.18 2.90 4.16
C LEU A 305 -20.92 3.68 4.54
N PRO A 306 -20.35 3.43 5.74
CA PRO A 306 -19.13 4.08 6.18
C PRO A 306 -17.94 3.61 5.34
N ILE A 307 -17.06 4.54 4.96
CA ILE A 307 -16.02 4.25 3.96
C ILE A 307 -14.61 4.77 4.32
N SER A 308 -14.51 5.74 5.23
CA SER A 308 -13.23 6.36 5.61
C SER A 308 -13.29 6.78 7.08
N VAL A 309 -12.17 6.63 7.80
CA VAL A 309 -12.00 7.00 9.20
C VAL A 309 -10.74 7.86 9.38
N ALA A 310 -10.82 8.83 10.28
CA ALA A 310 -9.67 9.53 10.86
C ALA A 310 -9.81 9.57 12.39
N VAL A 311 -8.70 9.74 13.09
CA VAL A 311 -8.64 9.77 14.56
C VAL A 311 -7.82 10.96 15.05
N GLY A 312 -8.27 11.61 16.12
CA GLY A 312 -7.64 12.81 16.69
C GLY A 312 -8.40 13.31 17.92
N ASP A 313 -7.82 14.24 18.67
CA ASP A 313 -8.46 14.84 19.86
C ASP A 313 -9.30 16.06 19.47
N PHE A 314 -10.62 15.90 19.31
CA PHE A 314 -11.52 16.97 18.87
C PHE A 314 -12.02 17.85 20.02
N ASN A 315 -11.69 17.50 21.27
CA ASN A 315 -12.22 18.16 22.46
C ASN A 315 -11.15 18.66 23.45
N GLY A 316 -9.87 18.45 23.14
CA GLY A 316 -8.72 18.89 23.92
C GLY A 316 -8.49 18.11 25.21
N ASP A 317 -9.04 16.89 25.35
CA ASP A 317 -8.91 16.06 26.55
C ASP A 317 -7.78 15.04 26.51
N THR A 318 -6.95 15.09 25.46
CA THR A 318 -5.79 14.24 25.17
C THR A 318 -6.12 12.78 24.89
N ARG A 319 -7.37 12.47 24.55
CA ARG A 319 -7.79 11.12 24.16
C ARG A 319 -8.15 11.11 22.69
N LEU A 320 -7.85 10.00 22.03
CA LEU A 320 -8.21 9.85 20.63
C LEU A 320 -9.72 9.67 20.48
N ASP A 321 -10.32 10.53 19.67
CA ASP A 321 -11.68 10.43 19.16
C ASP A 321 -11.67 9.85 17.73
N ILE A 322 -12.84 9.48 17.22
CA ILE A 322 -13.02 8.90 15.88
C ILE A 322 -13.97 9.77 15.05
N VAL A 323 -13.63 10.03 13.79
CA VAL A 323 -14.54 10.58 12.78
C VAL A 323 -14.68 9.62 11.59
N VAL A 324 -15.90 9.39 11.12
CA VAL A 324 -16.22 8.44 10.04
C VAL A 324 -17.08 9.09 8.97
N ALA A 325 -16.66 9.03 7.71
CA ALA A 325 -17.44 9.50 6.56
C ALA A 325 -18.47 8.45 6.11
N ASN A 326 -19.74 8.85 6.00
CA ASN A 326 -20.87 7.95 5.71
C ASN A 326 -21.51 8.29 4.36
N SER A 327 -21.12 7.54 3.34
CA SER A 327 -21.42 7.87 1.94
C SER A 327 -22.91 7.93 1.61
N ARG A 328 -23.75 7.17 2.31
CA ARG A 328 -25.21 7.12 2.01
C ARG A 328 -26.01 8.17 2.77
N THR A 329 -25.60 8.51 3.99
CA THR A 329 -26.32 9.49 4.83
C THR A 329 -25.88 10.93 4.58
N ASN A 330 -24.82 11.16 3.81
CA ASN A 330 -24.24 12.48 3.52
C ASN A 330 -23.86 13.24 4.79
N ASP A 331 -23.28 12.50 5.74
CA ASP A 331 -22.83 13.01 7.03
C ASP A 331 -21.49 12.39 7.44
N VAL A 332 -20.83 13.02 8.41
CA VAL A 332 -19.77 12.40 9.20
C VAL A 332 -20.31 12.05 10.58
N SER A 333 -19.84 10.93 11.13
CA SER A 333 -20.14 10.48 12.48
C SER A 333 -18.91 10.74 13.36
N VAL A 334 -19.05 11.50 14.43
CA VAL A 334 -17.99 11.78 15.42
C VAL A 334 -18.28 11.02 16.70
N LEU A 335 -17.32 10.24 17.19
CA LEU A 335 -17.40 9.45 18.41
C LEU A 335 -16.27 9.89 19.34
N LEU A 336 -16.63 10.51 20.47
CA LEU A 336 -15.65 10.97 21.45
C LEU A 336 -15.13 9.81 22.31
N GLY A 337 -13.83 9.70 22.48
CA GLY A 337 -13.16 8.67 23.25
C GLY A 337 -13.19 8.95 24.76
N TYR A 338 -13.39 7.92 25.57
CA TYR A 338 -13.26 8.01 27.03
C TYR A 338 -11.83 7.69 27.52
N GLY A 339 -10.91 7.33 26.62
CA GLY A 339 -9.51 7.06 26.95
C GLY A 339 -9.28 5.72 27.67
N ASN A 340 -10.26 4.81 27.59
CA ASN A 340 -10.18 3.45 28.13
C ASN A 340 -10.52 2.42 27.04
N GLY A 341 -10.43 2.80 25.76
CA GLY A 341 -10.84 2.01 24.61
C GLY A 341 -12.34 2.04 24.30
N SER A 342 -13.15 2.80 25.06
CA SER A 342 -14.58 2.97 24.79
C SER A 342 -14.95 4.38 24.32
N PHE A 343 -16.03 4.49 23.55
CA PHE A 343 -16.46 5.72 22.90
C PHE A 343 -17.90 6.11 23.23
N ALA A 344 -18.18 7.40 23.18
CA ALA A 344 -19.52 7.96 23.22
C ALA A 344 -20.33 7.55 21.97
N LYS A 345 -21.66 7.69 22.05
CA LYS A 345 -22.52 7.53 20.89
C LYS A 345 -22.19 8.61 19.85
N GLU A 346 -22.25 8.24 18.58
CA GLU A 346 -22.03 9.15 17.46
C GLU A 346 -22.87 10.44 17.57
N THR A 347 -22.22 11.56 17.21
CA THR A 347 -22.89 12.80 16.82
C THR A 347 -22.64 13.02 15.33
N ARG A 348 -23.69 13.39 14.57
CA ARG A 348 -23.61 13.49 13.12
C ARG A 348 -23.64 14.92 12.63
N TYR A 349 -22.79 15.23 11.65
CA TYR A 349 -22.70 16.54 11.01
C TYR A 349 -22.88 16.37 9.50
N LEU A 350 -23.77 17.18 8.91
CA LEU A 350 -24.06 17.12 7.49
C LEU A 350 -22.87 17.63 6.67
N VAL A 351 -22.64 17.00 5.52
CA VAL A 351 -21.64 17.40 4.53
C VAL A 351 -22.25 17.37 3.13
N GLY A 352 -21.44 17.50 2.09
CA GLY A 352 -21.90 17.35 0.70
C GLY A 352 -22.35 15.94 0.36
N SER A 353 -22.76 15.75 -0.89
CA SER A 353 -23.38 14.50 -1.34
C SER A 353 -22.33 13.42 -1.63
N TYR A 354 -22.56 12.23 -1.07
CA TYR A 354 -21.73 11.03 -1.25
C TYR A 354 -20.28 11.22 -0.79
N PRO A 355 -20.05 11.44 0.52
CA PRO A 355 -18.72 11.63 1.06
C PRO A 355 -17.84 10.38 0.83
N GLN A 356 -16.56 10.59 0.51
CA GLN A 356 -15.62 9.51 0.13
C GLN A 356 -14.38 9.41 1.02
N SER A 357 -13.85 10.54 1.51
CA SER A 357 -12.66 10.57 2.35
C SER A 357 -12.80 11.67 3.39
N VAL A 358 -12.21 11.44 4.57
CA VAL A 358 -12.14 12.40 5.67
C VAL A 358 -10.68 12.64 6.06
N ALA A 359 -10.33 13.90 6.31
CA ALA A 359 -9.08 14.33 6.91
C ALA A 359 -9.36 15.36 8.01
N ILE A 360 -8.40 15.57 8.91
CA ILE A 360 -8.54 16.45 10.07
C ILE A 360 -7.30 17.33 10.23
N GLY A 361 -7.49 18.54 10.75
CA GLY A 361 -6.42 19.53 10.94
C GLY A 361 -7.00 20.86 11.39
N ASP A 362 -6.15 21.82 11.77
CA ASP A 362 -6.55 23.19 12.09
C ASP A 362 -6.51 24.07 10.82
N PHE A 363 -7.65 24.27 10.15
CA PHE A 363 -7.70 25.03 8.88
C PHE A 363 -7.93 26.53 9.07
N ASN A 364 -8.15 26.96 10.31
CA ASN A 364 -8.41 28.37 10.64
C ASN A 364 -7.38 28.96 11.64
N ASN A 365 -6.35 28.19 11.98
CA ASN A 365 -5.29 28.50 12.95
C ASN A 365 -5.84 28.88 14.35
N ASP A 366 -6.92 28.24 14.79
CA ASP A 366 -7.52 28.45 16.12
C ASP A 366 -7.07 27.41 17.18
N THR A 367 -6.12 26.55 16.81
CA THR A 367 -5.53 25.45 17.58
C THR A 367 -6.46 24.28 17.86
N ARG A 368 -7.57 24.16 17.12
CA ARG A 368 -8.56 23.08 17.29
C ARG A 368 -8.65 22.27 16.01
N LEU A 369 -8.91 20.97 16.17
CA LEU A 369 -9.09 20.10 15.02
C LEU A 369 -10.45 20.35 14.36
N ASP A 370 -10.39 20.65 13.07
CA ASP A 370 -11.50 20.71 12.14
C ASP A 370 -11.58 19.43 11.30
N ILE A 371 -12.65 19.30 10.51
CA ILE A 371 -12.89 18.17 9.61
C ILE A 371 -12.99 18.66 8.16
N VAL A 372 -12.34 17.94 7.24
CA VAL A 372 -12.48 18.13 5.79
C VAL A 372 -12.94 16.85 5.13
N VAL A 373 -13.91 16.96 4.22
CA VAL A 373 -14.55 15.82 3.56
C VAL A 373 -14.71 16.05 2.07
N THR A 374 -14.31 15.08 1.24
CA THR A 374 -14.60 15.08 -0.20
C THR A 374 -15.97 14.49 -0.51
N ASN A 375 -16.74 15.14 -1.37
CA ASN A 375 -18.11 14.74 -1.70
C ASN A 375 -18.26 14.46 -3.20
N SER A 376 -18.27 13.18 -3.58
CA SER A 376 -18.07 12.82 -4.98
C SER A 376 -19.27 13.12 -5.89
N TRP A 377 -20.49 13.19 -5.35
CA TRP A 377 -21.68 13.49 -6.16
C TRP A 377 -21.99 14.98 -6.24
N SER A 378 -21.55 15.78 -5.27
CA SER A 378 -21.67 17.24 -5.34
C SER A 378 -20.47 17.96 -5.95
N ASN A 379 -19.36 17.25 -6.20
CA ASN A 379 -18.12 17.81 -6.77
C ASN A 379 -17.57 18.98 -5.93
N ASP A 380 -17.57 18.81 -4.62
CA ASP A 380 -17.05 19.79 -3.68
C ASP A 380 -16.35 19.13 -2.49
N VAL A 381 -15.69 19.97 -1.71
CA VAL A 381 -15.18 19.66 -0.38
C VAL A 381 -16.01 20.40 0.66
N SER A 382 -16.35 19.71 1.74
CA SER A 382 -16.90 20.30 2.96
C SER A 382 -15.79 20.53 3.98
N VAL A 383 -15.69 21.75 4.51
CA VAL A 383 -14.86 22.10 5.68
C VAL A 383 -15.80 22.38 6.85
N VAL A 384 -15.58 21.69 7.96
CA VAL A 384 -16.43 21.74 9.16
C VAL A 384 -15.55 22.08 10.36
N LEU A 385 -15.69 23.31 10.87
CA LEU A 385 -14.80 23.81 11.92
C LEU A 385 -15.12 23.21 13.28
N GLY A 386 -14.09 22.84 14.04
CA GLY A 386 -14.19 22.36 15.41
C GLY A 386 -14.27 23.50 16.42
N TYR A 387 -15.20 23.40 17.36
CA TYR A 387 -15.23 24.33 18.50
C TYR A 387 -14.26 23.94 19.63
N GLY A 388 -13.54 22.81 19.49
CA GLY A 388 -12.57 22.33 20.48
C GLY A 388 -13.21 21.73 21.73
N ASN A 389 -14.50 21.36 21.66
CA ASN A 389 -15.23 20.69 22.73
C ASN A 389 -15.95 19.43 22.21
N GLY A 390 -15.51 18.91 21.06
CA GLY A 390 -16.16 17.80 20.34
C GLY A 390 -17.40 18.19 19.53
N SER A 391 -17.78 19.47 19.50
CA SER A 391 -18.82 19.98 18.60
C SER A 391 -18.27 20.75 17.42
N PHE A 392 -19.01 20.75 16.30
CA PHE A 392 -18.57 21.31 15.04
C PHE A 392 -19.58 22.32 14.47
N ALA A 393 -19.07 23.27 13.68
CA ALA A 393 -19.84 24.26 12.95
C ALA A 393 -20.63 23.63 11.80
N LYS A 394 -21.45 24.45 11.13
CA LYS A 394 -22.05 24.06 9.85
C LYS A 394 -20.96 23.99 8.77
N GLU A 395 -21.12 23.08 7.82
CA GLU A 395 -20.20 22.92 6.70
C GLU A 395 -20.12 24.17 5.81
N THR A 396 -18.90 24.53 5.43
CA THR A 396 -18.62 25.43 4.31
C THR A 396 -18.16 24.60 3.12
N ARG A 397 -18.64 24.92 1.91
CA ARG A 397 -18.44 24.07 0.72
C ARG A 397 -17.64 24.81 -0.34
N TYR A 398 -16.65 24.12 -0.90
CA TYR A 398 -15.78 24.64 -1.95
C TYR A 398 -15.83 23.71 -3.17
N SER A 399 -16.21 24.26 -4.32
CA SER A 399 -16.26 23.49 -5.55
C SER A 399 -14.87 23.05 -5.99
N VAL A 400 -14.76 21.80 -6.43
CA VAL A 400 -13.52 21.19 -6.94
C VAL A 400 -13.78 20.49 -8.26
N GLY A 401 -12.78 19.77 -8.79
CA GLY A 401 -12.96 18.93 -9.97
C GLY A 401 -14.03 17.83 -9.78
N SER A 402 -14.39 17.13 -10.85
CA SER A 402 -15.51 16.20 -10.79
C SER A 402 -15.15 14.89 -10.07
N TYR A 403 -16.05 14.46 -9.18
CA TYR A 403 -16.00 13.20 -8.42
C TYR A 403 -14.78 13.12 -7.51
N PRO A 404 -14.60 14.09 -6.60
CA PRO A 404 -13.53 14.07 -5.62
C PRO A 404 -13.65 12.82 -4.76
N ARG A 405 -12.59 12.02 -4.70
CA ARG A 405 -12.58 10.80 -3.90
C ARG A 405 -11.70 10.92 -2.67
N SER A 406 -10.69 11.79 -2.69
CA SER A 406 -9.91 12.02 -1.47
C SER A 406 -9.29 13.36 -1.29
N VAL A 407 -9.07 13.61 0.00
CA VAL A 407 -8.46 14.78 0.57
C VAL A 407 -7.20 14.38 1.32
N ALA A 408 -6.27 15.31 1.41
CA ALA A 408 -5.36 15.44 2.53
C ALA A 408 -5.07 16.91 2.80
N VAL A 409 -4.39 17.13 3.93
CA VAL A 409 -4.31 18.41 4.65
C VAL A 409 -2.86 18.75 5.06
N GLY A 410 -2.37 19.97 4.78
CA GLY A 410 -0.98 20.41 5.02
C GLY A 410 -0.63 21.75 4.35
N ASP A 411 0.40 22.44 4.83
CA ASP A 411 0.87 23.77 4.38
C ASP A 411 1.79 23.74 3.14
N PHE A 412 1.23 23.93 1.93
CA PHE A 412 2.02 23.84 0.67
C PHE A 412 2.75 25.10 0.28
N ASN A 413 2.49 26.18 1.00
CA ASN A 413 2.94 27.50 0.62
C ASN A 413 3.74 28.21 1.70
N ASP A 414 4.21 27.46 2.70
CA ASP A 414 5.04 27.96 3.78
C ASP A 414 4.41 29.15 4.50
N ASP A 415 3.08 29.24 4.50
CA ASP A 415 2.38 30.38 5.10
C ASP A 415 1.89 30.10 6.53
N THR A 416 2.26 28.93 7.06
CA THR A 416 1.93 28.41 8.40
C THR A 416 0.44 28.09 8.57
N ARG A 417 -0.28 27.84 7.47
CA ARG A 417 -1.68 27.41 7.47
C ARG A 417 -1.85 26.11 6.71
N LEU A 418 -2.79 25.28 7.16
CA LEU A 418 -3.12 24.07 6.42
C LEU A 418 -3.92 24.42 5.16
N ASP A 419 -3.43 23.92 4.03
CA ASP A 419 -4.14 23.88 2.77
C ASP A 419 -4.82 22.52 2.57
N ILE A 420 -5.73 22.48 1.61
CA ILE A 420 -6.49 21.28 1.26
C ILE A 420 -6.15 20.92 -0.17
N VAL A 421 -5.85 19.64 -0.39
CA VAL A 421 -5.76 19.12 -1.75
C VAL A 421 -6.84 18.10 -1.97
N VAL A 422 -7.20 17.88 -3.23
CA VAL A 422 -8.29 16.99 -3.60
C VAL A 422 -7.98 16.25 -4.87
N ALA A 423 -8.18 14.94 -4.81
CA ALA A 423 -8.03 14.02 -5.90
C ALA A 423 -9.39 13.84 -6.64
N ASN A 424 -9.55 14.34 -7.89
CA ASN A 424 -10.82 14.27 -8.66
C ASN A 424 -10.94 13.13 -9.70
N TRP A 425 -11.90 12.23 -9.50
CA TRP A 425 -12.06 10.96 -10.24
C TRP A 425 -12.51 11.09 -11.71
N PHE A 426 -13.12 12.16 -12.20
CA PHE A 426 -13.56 12.18 -13.64
C PHE A 426 -12.91 13.26 -14.49
N ARG A 427 -12.11 14.14 -13.89
CA ARG A 427 -11.49 15.30 -14.55
C ARG A 427 -9.97 15.24 -14.61
N ASN A 428 -9.38 14.19 -14.04
CA ASN A 428 -7.96 13.89 -14.17
C ASN A 428 -7.05 14.87 -13.47
N ASP A 429 -7.60 15.62 -12.54
CA ASP A 429 -6.99 16.79 -11.98
C ASP A 429 -7.10 16.82 -10.46
N VAL A 430 -6.16 17.53 -9.87
CA VAL A 430 -6.05 17.76 -8.45
C VAL A 430 -6.46 19.19 -8.21
N SER A 431 -7.37 19.41 -7.27
CA SER A 431 -7.69 20.76 -6.82
C SER A 431 -6.90 21.09 -5.57
N VAL A 432 -6.17 22.20 -5.58
CA VAL A 432 -5.53 22.78 -4.38
C VAL A 432 -6.34 23.99 -3.95
N LEU A 433 -6.72 24.02 -2.67
CA LEU A 433 -7.44 25.10 -2.02
C LEU A 433 -6.56 25.68 -0.92
N LEU A 434 -6.33 26.99 -0.98
CA LEU A 434 -5.44 27.73 -0.08
C LEU A 434 -6.14 28.41 1.09
N GLY A 435 -5.61 28.25 2.30
CA GLY A 435 -6.05 29.00 3.49
C GLY A 435 -5.65 30.48 3.43
N TYR A 436 -6.49 31.40 3.92
CA TYR A 436 -6.17 32.84 4.07
C TYR A 436 -6.68 33.37 5.43
N ASP A 437 -6.36 34.62 5.78
CA ASP A 437 -6.65 35.30 7.08
C ASP A 437 -8.12 35.20 7.58
N TYR A 438 -9.05 34.80 6.71
CA TYR A 438 -10.41 34.35 7.01
C TYR A 438 -10.67 33.13 6.12
N ILE A 439 -11.53 32.18 6.54
CA ILE A 439 -11.87 30.94 5.80
C ILE A 439 -12.54 31.27 4.45
N VAL A 440 -11.70 31.68 3.51
CA VAL A 440 -12.01 32.08 2.15
C VAL A 440 -10.89 31.50 1.33
N PHE A 441 -11.14 30.32 0.77
CA PHE A 441 -10.25 29.73 -0.21
C PHE A 441 -10.45 30.50 -1.53
N VAL A 442 -9.61 31.50 -1.78
CA VAL A 442 -9.83 32.50 -2.86
C VAL A 442 -9.22 32.09 -4.20
N LYS A 443 -8.41 31.02 -4.23
CA LYS A 443 -7.68 30.59 -5.41
C LYS A 443 -7.67 29.07 -5.52
N GLN A 444 -8.32 28.57 -6.56
CA GLN A 444 -8.31 27.18 -6.97
C GLN A 444 -7.19 26.97 -7.99
N ILE A 445 -6.26 26.05 -7.71
CA ILE A 445 -5.23 25.60 -8.65
C ILE A 445 -5.59 24.19 -9.10
N VAL A 446 -5.54 23.93 -10.41
CA VAL A 446 -5.90 22.66 -11.03
C VAL A 446 -4.62 21.99 -11.56
N LEU A 447 -4.22 20.86 -10.97
CA LEU A 447 -3.01 20.11 -11.36
C LEU A 447 -3.39 18.79 -12.05
N MET A 448 -3.08 18.64 -13.33
CA MET A 448 -3.54 17.49 -14.15
C MET A 448 -2.54 16.33 -14.17
N ILE A 449 -3.02 15.09 -14.13
CA ILE A 449 -2.21 13.85 -14.11
C ILE A 449 -2.25 13.09 -15.45
N GLY A 450 -2.87 13.67 -16.48
CA GLY A 450 -3.05 13.08 -17.81
C GLY A 450 -4.47 13.23 -18.36
N ASN A 451 -4.77 12.67 -19.55
CA ASN A 451 -6.13 12.57 -20.10
C ASN A 451 -6.78 11.22 -19.70
N ASP A 452 -8.08 11.21 -19.40
CA ASP A 452 -8.92 10.11 -18.88
C ASP A 452 -8.41 9.39 -17.59
N SER A 453 -8.58 10.01 -16.43
CA SER A 453 -7.89 9.75 -15.18
C SER A 453 -8.84 9.97 -14.00
N ARG A 454 -8.74 9.08 -13.00
CA ARG A 454 -9.71 8.94 -11.95
C ARG A 454 -9.13 8.84 -10.53
N LEU A 455 -8.81 10.00 -9.97
CA LEU A 455 -8.22 10.23 -8.65
C LEU A 455 -9.06 9.81 -7.44
N GLN A 456 -8.39 9.23 -6.45
CA GLN A 456 -8.92 8.31 -5.47
C GLN A 456 -8.56 8.57 -4.03
N SER A 457 -7.27 8.74 -3.73
CA SER A 457 -6.73 9.08 -2.43
C SER A 457 -5.78 10.28 -2.53
N LEU A 458 -5.42 10.90 -1.42
CA LEU A 458 -4.38 11.92 -1.38
C LEU A 458 -3.82 12.01 0.04
N VAL A 459 -2.62 12.53 0.17
CA VAL A 459 -1.81 12.75 1.39
C VAL A 459 -1.04 14.06 1.29
N ILE A 460 -0.68 14.65 2.43
CA ILE A 460 0.22 15.81 2.46
C ILE A 460 1.36 15.52 3.41
N SER A 461 2.56 15.81 2.94
CA SER A 461 3.79 15.75 3.71
C SER A 461 4.88 16.51 2.99
N ASP A 462 5.88 16.93 3.74
CA ASP A 462 7.17 17.34 3.21
C ASP A 462 7.93 16.09 2.74
N PHE A 463 7.77 15.70 1.47
CA PHE A 463 8.33 14.46 0.92
C PHE A 463 9.81 14.58 0.56
N ASN A 464 10.33 15.80 0.47
CA ASN A 464 11.73 16.09 0.18
C ASN A 464 12.49 16.66 1.39
N ASN A 465 11.84 16.79 2.55
CA ASN A 465 12.39 17.32 3.80
C ASN A 465 12.98 18.74 3.64
N ASP A 466 12.34 19.57 2.81
CA ASP A 466 12.77 20.94 2.54
C ASP A 466 12.11 21.99 3.48
N GLY A 467 11.22 21.53 4.36
CA GLY A 467 10.46 22.32 5.32
C GLY A 467 9.10 22.77 4.81
N LEU A 468 8.75 22.47 3.55
CA LEU A 468 7.52 22.88 2.88
C LEU A 468 6.67 21.64 2.59
N MET A 469 5.34 21.74 2.66
CA MET A 469 4.53 20.56 2.38
C MET A 469 4.39 20.32 0.88
N ASP A 470 4.24 19.05 0.49
CA ASP A 470 3.95 18.60 -0.87
C ASP A 470 2.80 17.60 -0.98
N ILE A 471 2.24 17.52 -2.19
CA ILE A 471 0.94 16.90 -2.47
C ILE A 471 1.13 15.49 -3.01
N GLY A 472 0.70 14.43 -2.32
CA GLY A 472 0.65 13.08 -2.89
C GLY A 472 -0.77 12.65 -3.27
N VAL A 473 -1.11 12.31 -4.51
CA VAL A 473 -2.48 11.96 -4.96
C VAL A 473 -2.52 10.62 -5.65
N VAL A 474 -3.47 9.72 -5.39
CA VAL A 474 -3.60 8.46 -6.14
C VAL A 474 -4.72 8.45 -7.13
N ASN A 475 -4.53 7.76 -8.25
CA ASN A 475 -5.44 7.67 -9.37
C ASN A 475 -5.72 6.21 -9.70
N SER A 476 -6.99 5.81 -9.80
CA SER A 476 -7.37 4.44 -10.13
C SER A 476 -7.41 4.12 -11.60
N VAL A 477 -7.50 5.10 -12.49
CA VAL A 477 -7.64 4.79 -13.93
C VAL A 477 -6.32 4.97 -14.64
N THR A 478 -5.54 5.96 -14.24
CA THR A 478 -4.13 6.03 -14.62
C THR A 478 -3.21 5.28 -13.68
N HIS A 479 -3.75 4.71 -12.58
CA HIS A 479 -3.03 3.87 -11.63
C HIS A 479 -1.73 4.54 -11.24
N SER A 480 -1.83 5.69 -10.58
CA SER A 480 -0.67 6.51 -10.27
C SER A 480 -0.84 7.33 -9.02
N ILE A 481 0.21 7.40 -8.20
CA ILE A 481 0.46 8.42 -7.22
C ILE A 481 1.14 9.60 -7.91
N GLY A 482 0.60 10.80 -7.86
CA GLY A 482 1.31 12.02 -8.22
C GLY A 482 1.81 12.72 -6.98
N ILE A 483 3.10 12.98 -6.85
CA ILE A 483 3.65 13.94 -5.89
C ILE A 483 3.85 15.29 -6.59
N PHE A 484 3.36 16.37 -6.01
CA PHE A 484 3.63 17.74 -6.48
C PHE A 484 4.42 18.47 -5.40
N LEU A 485 5.73 18.64 -5.62
CA LEU A 485 6.65 19.34 -4.71
C LEU A 485 6.29 20.82 -4.59
N GLY A 486 6.09 21.31 -3.36
CA GLY A 486 5.73 22.69 -3.05
C GLY A 486 6.96 23.59 -3.00
N TYR A 487 6.86 24.81 -3.54
CA TYR A 487 7.92 25.83 -3.43
C TYR A 487 7.62 26.91 -2.40
N GLY A 488 6.66 26.71 -1.49
CA GLY A 488 6.38 27.68 -0.42
C GLY A 488 5.72 28.98 -0.95
N ASN A 489 5.09 28.91 -2.11
CA ASN A 489 4.43 30.05 -2.74
C ASN A 489 3.33 29.61 -3.71
N ILE A 490 2.69 28.46 -3.45
CA ILE A 490 1.59 27.89 -4.24
C ILE A 490 1.94 27.62 -5.71
N SER A 491 3.23 27.52 -6.02
CA SER A 491 3.74 26.93 -7.24
C SER A 491 4.32 25.56 -6.91
N PHE A 492 4.08 24.61 -7.81
CA PHE A 492 4.49 23.23 -7.64
C PHE A 492 5.47 22.85 -8.74
N ALA A 493 6.48 22.05 -8.41
CA ALA A 493 7.37 21.45 -9.40
C ALA A 493 6.61 20.51 -10.34
N TYR A 494 7.27 20.10 -11.43
CA TYR A 494 6.73 19.07 -12.32
C TYR A 494 6.27 17.85 -11.52
N GLN A 495 5.08 17.36 -11.84
CA GLN A 495 4.47 16.24 -11.14
C GLN A 495 5.35 14.98 -11.16
N VAL A 496 5.75 14.50 -9.98
CA VAL A 496 6.41 13.21 -9.80
C VAL A 496 5.33 12.14 -9.78
N ILE A 497 4.99 11.62 -10.96
CA ILE A 497 4.00 10.57 -11.11
C ILE A 497 4.66 9.22 -10.85
N TYR A 498 4.45 8.65 -9.68
CA TYR A 498 4.66 7.24 -9.41
C TYR A 498 3.46 6.47 -9.95
N SER A 499 3.58 5.78 -11.06
CA SER A 499 2.52 4.81 -11.40
C SER A 499 2.41 3.78 -10.26
N THR A 500 1.21 3.49 -9.81
CA THR A 500 0.88 2.29 -9.05
C THR A 500 0.62 1.16 -10.05
N ARG A 501 0.54 -0.10 -9.61
CA ARG A 501 0.17 -1.21 -10.53
C ARG A 501 -1.24 -0.94 -11.12
N PRO A 502 -1.61 -1.42 -12.33
CA PRO A 502 -2.85 -1.11 -13.03
C PRO A 502 -4.03 -1.99 -12.56
N TYR A 503 -3.79 -2.70 -11.47
CA TYR A 503 -4.70 -3.59 -10.77
C TYR A 503 -4.67 -3.30 -9.27
N SER A 504 -3.71 -2.52 -8.79
CA SER A 504 -3.97 -1.72 -7.61
C SER A 504 -4.75 -0.55 -8.17
N SER A 505 -6.07 -0.50 -8.07
CA SER A 505 -6.76 0.78 -8.23
C SER A 505 -6.47 1.55 -6.95
N PRO A 506 -5.33 2.27 -6.79
CA PRO A 506 -4.97 2.83 -5.51
C PRO A 506 -6.07 3.81 -5.13
N CYS A 507 -6.57 3.67 -3.92
CA CYS A 507 -7.73 4.43 -3.51
C CYS A 507 -7.79 4.83 -2.06
N ALA A 508 -6.83 4.38 -1.25
CA ALA A 508 -6.48 4.99 0.01
C ALA A 508 -4.97 5.31 -0.02
N MET A 509 -4.50 6.32 0.69
CA MET A 509 -3.10 6.66 0.88
C MET A 509 -2.91 7.27 2.26
N ALA A 510 -1.77 7.00 2.90
CA ALA A 510 -1.34 7.50 4.20
C ALA A 510 0.16 7.81 4.13
N VAL A 511 0.63 8.70 5.01
CA VAL A 511 2.04 9.12 5.06
C VAL A 511 2.51 9.23 6.50
N GLY A 512 3.81 9.02 6.71
CA GLY A 512 4.45 9.09 8.02
C GLY A 512 5.87 8.56 7.94
N ASP A 513 6.65 8.79 8.97
CA ASP A 513 7.97 8.18 9.13
C ASP A 513 7.77 6.80 9.79
N PHE A 514 7.55 5.76 8.97
CA PHE A 514 7.23 4.41 9.47
C PHE A 514 8.47 3.60 9.80
N ASN A 515 9.65 4.07 9.39
CA ASN A 515 10.94 3.42 9.61
C ASN A 515 11.83 4.19 10.63
N ASN A 516 11.36 5.33 11.13
CA ASN A 516 12.02 6.23 12.08
C ASN A 516 13.35 6.80 11.55
N ASP A 517 13.44 7.03 10.23
CA ASP A 517 14.61 7.57 9.50
C ASP A 517 14.54 9.09 9.25
N THR A 518 13.51 9.76 9.75
CA THR A 518 13.21 11.20 9.61
C THR A 518 12.77 11.67 8.22
N LEU A 519 12.62 10.78 7.24
CA LEU A 519 11.99 11.05 5.95
C LEU A 519 10.54 10.56 5.94
N VAL A 520 9.71 11.18 5.11
CA VAL A 520 8.31 10.77 4.97
C VAL A 520 8.19 9.60 4.02
N ASP A 521 7.65 8.49 4.51
CA ASP A 521 7.21 7.37 3.70
C ASP A 521 5.74 7.53 3.25
N ILE A 522 5.40 6.95 2.09
CA ILE A 522 4.02 6.87 1.57
C ILE A 522 3.57 5.42 1.59
N ILE A 523 2.36 5.20 2.11
CA ILE A 523 1.65 3.93 2.02
C ILE A 523 0.30 4.14 1.30
N PHE A 524 -0.19 3.21 0.50
CA PHE A 524 -1.47 3.31 -0.19
C PHE A 524 -2.21 1.98 -0.34
N GLY A 525 -3.52 2.03 -0.12
CA GLY A 525 -4.45 0.92 -0.25
C GLY A 525 -5.09 0.83 -1.63
N SER A 526 -5.38 -0.38 -2.11
CA SER A 526 -6.05 -0.63 -3.39
C SER A 526 -7.56 -0.86 -3.24
N CYS A 527 -8.34 -0.50 -4.26
CA CYS A 527 -9.79 -0.70 -4.29
C CYS A 527 -10.24 -2.05 -4.80
N ASP A 528 -9.35 -2.73 -5.52
CA ASP A 528 -9.62 -4.04 -6.11
C ASP A 528 -8.94 -5.16 -5.29
N SER A 529 -8.36 -4.83 -4.13
CA SER A 529 -7.67 -5.79 -3.25
C SER A 529 -7.51 -5.28 -1.82
N ASP A 530 -7.40 -6.20 -0.86
CA ASP A 530 -7.24 -5.90 0.57
C ASP A 530 -5.79 -5.46 0.94
N LYS A 531 -5.00 -5.00 -0.03
CA LYS A 531 -3.57 -4.68 0.14
C LYS A 531 -3.36 -3.19 0.43
N ILE A 532 -2.48 -2.95 1.40
CA ILE A 532 -1.88 -1.65 1.78
C ILE A 532 -0.40 -1.76 1.37
N THR A 533 0.11 -0.84 0.55
CA THR A 533 1.46 -0.86 -0.08
C THR A 533 2.28 0.31 0.36
#